data_AF-A0A8D8GUX9-F1
#
_entry.id   AF-A0A8D8GUX9-F1
#
_cell.length_a   1.000
_cell.length_b   1.000
_cell.length_c   1.000
_cell.angle_alpha   90.00
_cell.angle_beta   90.00
_cell.angle_gamma   90.00
#
_symmetry.space_group_name_H-M   'P 1'
#
loop_
_entity.id
_entity.type
_entity.pdbx_description
1 polymer ?
#
loop_
_entity_poly.entity_id
_entity_poly.type
_entity_poly.pdbx_seq_one_letter_code
_entity_poly.pdbx_strand_id
1 'polypeptide(L)'
;MLLERFHMVASSTVFLLTVGLLAELASGLVENSNDTKTSSGSYAVGRFPFLMPKVIPYKPELYLCTPVKVDYTKSYYIVGFEPNATMATAHHMLLYGCGAPGSESAVWNCGEMAKSDPDGKEEVGSPCGTGSSSQIIYAWARDAPKLELPESVGFKVGKDSPIKYIVLQVHY
;
A
#
# COMPACT_ATOMS: atom_id res chain seq x y z
N MET A 1 -17.96 -8.09 21.49
CA MET A 1 -16.99 -7.02 21.81
C MET A 1 -15.69 -7.35 21.09
N LEU A 2 -15.52 -6.86 19.87
CA LEU A 2 -14.24 -6.78 19.15
C LEU A 2 -14.43 -5.70 18.10
N LEU A 3 -14.55 -4.47 18.60
CA LEU A 3 -14.43 -3.28 17.78
C LEU A 3 -12.93 -2.93 17.77
N GLU A 4 -12.41 -2.74 16.57
CA GLU A 4 -11.06 -2.24 16.25
C GLU A 4 -9.92 -3.24 16.45
N ARG A 5 -9.05 -3.36 15.43
CA ARG A 5 -7.61 -3.73 15.45
C ARG A 5 -7.20 -4.53 14.20
N PHE A 6 -7.42 -3.98 13.01
CA PHE A 6 -6.65 -4.40 11.82
C PHE A 6 -6.18 -3.18 11.10
N HIS A 7 -4.93 -2.85 11.32
CA HIS A 7 -4.37 -1.62 10.83
C HIS A 7 -3.06 -1.91 10.11
N MET A 8 -3.12 -1.77 8.78
CA MET A 8 -2.02 -1.68 7.83
C MET A 8 -1.22 -0.39 7.99
N VAL A 9 -0.03 -0.35 8.58
CA VAL A 9 0.80 0.87 8.45
C VAL A 9 1.74 0.71 7.25
N ALA A 10 1.48 1.46 6.18
CA ALA A 10 2.39 1.56 5.05
C ALA A 10 3.35 2.72 5.27
N SER A 11 4.62 2.52 4.91
CA SER A 11 5.59 3.60 4.97
C SER A 11 5.86 4.21 3.61
N SER A 12 5.79 5.54 3.50
CA SER A 12 6.01 6.25 2.23
C SER A 12 6.84 7.53 2.38
N THR A 13 7.82 7.74 1.49
CA THR A 13 8.71 8.92 1.44
C THR A 13 8.36 9.85 0.26
N VAL A 14 8.60 11.17 0.40
CA VAL A 14 9.21 12.14 -0.56
C VAL A 14 9.19 13.54 0.11
N PHE A 15 10.38 14.17 0.28
CA PHE A 15 10.54 15.62 0.41
C PHE A 15 11.80 16.04 -0.35
N LEU A 16 11.64 16.59 -1.56
CA LEU A 16 12.71 17.32 -2.25
C LEU A 16 12.64 18.77 -1.79
N LEU A 17 13.56 19.18 -0.92
CA LEU A 17 13.84 20.60 -0.73
C LEU A 17 14.53 21.12 -2.00
N THR A 18 13.82 21.96 -2.76
CA THR A 18 14.34 22.69 -3.91
C THR A 18 15.19 23.88 -3.46
N VAL A 19 16.53 23.78 -3.54
CA VAL A 19 17.50 24.91 -3.67
C VAL A 19 18.78 24.30 -4.27
N GLY A 20 19.53 24.84 -5.24
CA GLY A 20 19.52 26.08 -6.01
C GLY A 20 20.18 25.81 -7.38
N LEU A 21 19.81 26.56 -8.41
CA LEU A 21 20.48 27.76 -8.90
C LEU A 21 21.61 27.45 -9.90
N LEU A 22 21.39 27.94 -11.13
CA LEU A 22 22.26 27.90 -12.30
C LEU A 22 23.70 28.37 -11.98
N ALA A 23 24.69 27.61 -12.41
CA ALA A 23 26.04 28.13 -12.69
C ALA A 23 26.69 27.31 -13.81
N GLU A 24 26.83 27.95 -14.97
CA GLU A 24 27.64 27.54 -16.11
C GLU A 24 29.13 27.88 -15.89
N LEU A 25 30.01 27.13 -16.57
CA LEU A 25 31.44 27.37 -16.89
C LEU A 25 32.50 27.18 -15.77
N ALA A 26 33.23 26.06 -15.84
CA ALA A 26 34.70 26.05 -15.92
C ALA A 26 35.23 24.63 -16.20
N SER A 27 36.10 24.52 -17.20
CA SER A 27 36.81 23.30 -17.59
C SER A 27 37.96 22.97 -16.64
N GLY A 28 38.17 21.67 -16.38
CA GLY A 28 39.47 21.08 -16.07
C GLY A 28 39.88 21.06 -14.60
N LEU A 29 39.92 19.86 -14.00
CA LEU A 29 41.15 19.12 -13.70
C LEU A 29 40.78 17.68 -13.30
N VAL A 30 41.48 16.72 -13.90
CA VAL A 30 41.37 15.28 -13.68
C VAL A 30 42.27 14.88 -12.51
N GLU A 31 41.75 14.13 -11.55
CA GLU A 31 42.54 13.23 -10.70
C GLU A 31 41.72 11.97 -10.38
N ASN A 32 42.19 10.81 -10.90
CA ASN A 32 41.79 9.45 -10.50
C ASN A 32 42.34 9.19 -9.06
N SER A 33 41.80 8.39 -8.16
CA SER A 33 41.03 7.14 -8.26
C SER A 33 40.58 6.68 -6.85
N ASN A 34 39.63 5.73 -6.82
CA ASN A 34 39.11 4.90 -5.71
C ASN A 34 37.85 5.35 -4.95
N ASP A 35 36.73 5.01 -5.61
CA ASP A 35 35.48 4.45 -5.13
C ASP A 35 35.41 4.00 -3.65
N THR A 36 34.61 4.72 -2.85
CA THR A 36 33.46 4.10 -2.17
C THR A 36 32.40 5.16 -1.95
N LYS A 37 31.49 5.23 -2.92
CA LYS A 37 30.26 6.01 -2.86
C LYS A 37 29.28 5.28 -1.94
N THR A 38 28.82 5.88 -0.85
CA THR A 38 27.41 5.82 -0.42
C THR A 38 27.14 7.00 0.51
N SER A 39 26.81 8.15 -0.09
CA SER A 39 26.04 9.18 0.59
C SER A 39 24.63 8.61 0.82
N SER A 40 24.43 7.98 1.98
CA SER A 40 23.12 7.62 2.49
C SER A 40 22.27 8.90 2.59
N GLY A 41 21.49 9.18 1.55
CA GLY A 41 20.45 10.19 1.61
C GLY A 41 19.37 9.67 2.55
N SER A 42 19.35 10.14 3.79
CA SER A 42 18.29 9.81 4.74
C SER A 42 16.98 10.41 4.24
N TYR A 43 16.13 9.57 3.63
CA TYR A 43 14.78 9.95 3.26
C TYR A 43 13.86 9.86 4.50
N ALA A 44 13.04 10.88 4.73
CA ALA A 44 12.07 10.86 5.83
C ALA A 44 10.93 9.87 5.54
N VAL A 45 10.83 8.84 6.37
CA VAL A 45 9.91 7.70 6.26
C VAL A 45 8.63 8.00 7.05
N GLY A 46 7.55 8.36 6.35
CA GLY A 46 6.22 8.55 6.94
C GLY A 46 5.54 7.21 7.25
N ARG A 47 4.55 7.20 8.16
CA ARG A 47 3.72 6.03 8.49
C ARG A 47 2.24 6.37 8.29
N PHE A 48 1.53 5.58 7.48
CA PHE A 48 0.14 5.84 7.11
C PHE A 48 -0.75 4.68 7.56
N PRO A 49 -1.68 4.90 8.51
CA PRO A 49 -2.60 3.87 8.96
C PRO A 49 -3.67 3.59 7.90
N PHE A 50 -3.86 2.31 7.56
CA PHE A 50 -4.89 1.83 6.66
C PHE A 50 -5.75 0.78 7.36
N LEU A 51 -7.01 1.13 7.60
CA LEU A 51 -7.89 0.45 8.54
C LEU A 51 -9.16 -0.05 7.83
N MET A 52 -9.64 -1.22 8.20
CA MET A 52 -11.02 -1.60 7.88
C MET A 52 -12.00 -0.71 8.66
N PRO A 53 -12.99 -0.07 8.01
CA PRO A 53 -13.84 0.92 8.66
C PRO A 53 -14.94 0.26 9.50
N LYS A 54 -14.60 -0.07 10.76
CA LYS A 54 -15.54 -0.55 11.80
C LYS A 54 -16.45 -1.72 11.36
N VAL A 55 -15.90 -2.63 10.57
CA VAL A 55 -16.62 -3.83 10.12
C VAL A 55 -16.76 -4.84 11.27
N ILE A 56 -17.86 -5.58 11.28
CA ILE A 56 -18.10 -6.68 12.21
C ILE A 56 -18.40 -7.91 11.35
N PRO A 57 -17.42 -8.82 11.18
CA PRO A 57 -17.64 -10.07 10.46
C PRO A 57 -18.75 -10.87 11.14
N TYR A 58 -19.74 -11.32 10.36
CA TYR A 58 -20.93 -12.00 10.86
C TYR A 58 -21.02 -13.47 10.42
N LYS A 59 -20.10 -13.91 9.55
CA LYS A 59 -19.96 -15.29 9.10
C LYS A 59 -18.47 -15.63 8.90
N PRO A 60 -18.09 -16.91 9.03
CA PRO A 60 -16.75 -17.36 8.68
C PRO A 60 -16.44 -17.14 7.19
N GLU A 61 -15.15 -17.03 6.86
CA GLU A 61 -14.65 -16.93 5.49
C GLU A 61 -15.14 -15.68 4.75
N LEU A 62 -15.29 -14.57 5.47
CA LEU A 62 -15.71 -13.30 4.88
C LEU A 62 -14.50 -12.54 4.34
N TYR A 63 -14.55 -12.18 3.05
CA TYR A 63 -13.50 -11.42 2.37
C TYR A 63 -13.99 -10.00 2.15
N LEU A 64 -13.52 -9.06 2.98
CA LEU A 64 -13.89 -7.66 2.85
C LEU A 64 -12.76 -6.86 2.22
N CYS A 65 -13.13 -5.92 1.37
CA CYS A 65 -12.23 -4.99 0.69
C CYS A 65 -12.57 -3.56 1.11
N THR A 66 -11.55 -2.72 1.30
CA THR A 66 -11.72 -1.27 1.50
C THR A 66 -10.64 -0.52 0.70
N PRO A 67 -10.96 0.62 0.06
CA PRO A 67 -10.02 1.38 -0.74
C PRO A 67 -9.49 2.60 0.03
N VAL A 68 -8.26 3.01 -0.29
CA VAL A 68 -7.76 4.35 0.00
C VAL A 68 -7.21 4.97 -1.28
N LYS A 69 -7.58 6.24 -1.52
CA LYS A 69 -7.06 7.01 -2.65
C LYS A 69 -5.68 7.56 -2.31
N VAL A 70 -4.72 7.33 -3.18
CA VAL A 70 -3.39 7.95 -3.08
C VAL A 70 -3.48 9.39 -3.58
N ASP A 71 -2.79 10.31 -2.91
CA ASP A 71 -2.66 11.69 -3.38
C ASP A 71 -2.04 11.71 -4.80
N TYR A 72 -2.81 12.22 -5.75
CA TYR A 72 -2.48 12.22 -7.17
C TYR A 72 -1.51 13.35 -7.55
N THR A 73 -1.20 14.27 -6.64
CA THR A 73 -0.32 15.41 -6.91
C THR A 73 1.15 15.09 -6.65
N LYS A 74 1.42 14.04 -5.87
CA LYS A 74 2.77 13.66 -5.42
C LYS A 74 3.07 12.20 -5.75
N SER A 75 4.35 11.91 -5.97
CA SER A 75 4.84 10.54 -6.04
C SER A 75 5.25 10.12 -4.63
N TYR A 76 4.87 8.90 -4.25
CA TYR A 76 5.29 8.26 -3.02
C TYR A 76 5.91 6.90 -3.35
N TYR A 77 6.75 6.40 -2.45
CA TYR A 77 7.31 5.06 -2.55
C TYR A 77 6.98 4.27 -1.30
N ILE A 78 6.21 3.19 -1.43
CA ILE A 78 5.92 2.31 -0.31
C ILE A 78 7.15 1.43 -0.06
N VAL A 79 7.79 1.60 1.08
CA VAL A 79 9.07 0.95 1.44
C VAL A 79 8.95 -0.08 2.57
N GLY A 80 7.76 -0.22 3.15
CA GLY A 80 7.53 -1.20 4.20
C GLY A 80 6.07 -1.27 4.65
N PHE A 81 5.77 -2.36 5.34
CA PHE A 81 4.44 -2.74 5.81
C PHE A 81 4.52 -3.24 7.25
N GLU A 82 3.72 -2.66 8.12
CA GLU A 82 3.64 -3.02 9.53
C GLU A 82 2.22 -3.49 9.84
N PRO A 83 1.99 -4.81 9.87
CA PRO A 83 0.69 -5.39 10.17
C PRO A 83 0.42 -5.32 11.67
N ASN A 84 -0.76 -4.83 12.04
CA ASN A 84 -1.30 -4.93 13.40
C ASN A 84 -2.57 -5.78 13.36
N ALA A 85 -2.36 -7.10 13.30
CA ALA A 85 -3.41 -8.12 13.20
C ALA A 85 -2.95 -9.38 13.92
N THR A 86 -3.89 -10.21 14.37
CA THR A 86 -3.61 -11.54 14.92
C THR A 86 -4.39 -12.62 14.19
N MET A 87 -3.91 -13.86 14.22
CA MET A 87 -4.65 -15.01 13.69
C MET A 87 -6.04 -15.23 14.31
N ALA A 88 -6.29 -14.72 15.53
CA ALA A 88 -7.61 -14.78 16.15
C ALA A 88 -8.65 -13.88 15.46
N THR A 89 -8.19 -13.04 14.54
CA THR A 89 -8.94 -11.89 14.04
C THR A 89 -8.96 -11.86 12.50
N ALA A 90 -7.85 -12.17 11.83
CA ALA A 90 -7.80 -12.31 10.36
C ALA A 90 -6.96 -13.52 9.98
N HIS A 91 -7.44 -14.29 9.00
CA HIS A 91 -6.72 -15.43 8.45
C HIS A 91 -5.55 -15.00 7.54
N HIS A 92 -5.76 -13.99 6.70
CA HIS A 92 -4.70 -13.31 5.94
C HIS A 92 -5.16 -11.93 5.46
N MET A 93 -4.19 -11.11 5.02
CA MET A 93 -4.45 -9.80 4.42
C MET A 93 -3.67 -9.66 3.11
N LEU A 94 -4.26 -8.98 2.15
CA LEU A 94 -3.62 -8.61 0.88
C LEU A 94 -3.79 -7.11 0.62
N LEU A 95 -2.77 -6.49 0.05
CA LEU A 95 -2.89 -5.17 -0.54
C LEU A 95 -2.76 -5.23 -2.05
N TYR A 96 -3.69 -4.55 -2.70
CA TYR A 96 -3.69 -4.35 -4.14
C TYR A 96 -3.38 -2.89 -4.46
N GLY A 97 -2.44 -2.65 -5.37
CA GLY A 97 -2.29 -1.38 -6.05
C GLY A 97 -3.20 -1.33 -7.27
N CYS A 98 -4.21 -0.46 -7.24
CA CYS A 98 -5.24 -0.36 -8.26
C CYS A 98 -5.18 0.98 -9.01
N GLY A 99 -5.57 0.98 -10.28
CA GLY A 99 -5.89 2.21 -11.02
C GLY A 99 -7.24 2.80 -10.61
N ALA A 100 -8.22 1.93 -10.36
CA ALA A 100 -9.51 2.24 -9.77
C ALA A 100 -9.94 1.07 -8.86
N PRO A 101 -10.64 1.31 -7.75
CA PRO A 101 -11.16 0.23 -6.91
C PRO A 101 -12.27 -0.54 -7.63
N GLY A 102 -12.56 -1.77 -7.20
CA GLY A 102 -13.65 -2.56 -7.78
C GLY A 102 -15.05 -2.15 -7.32
N SER A 103 -15.13 -1.29 -6.30
CA SER A 103 -16.35 -0.63 -5.85
C SER A 103 -16.05 0.77 -5.35
N GLU A 104 -17.03 1.66 -5.41
CA GLU A 104 -16.98 2.98 -4.77
C GLU A 104 -17.44 2.94 -3.30
N SER A 105 -17.99 1.82 -2.85
CA SER A 105 -18.39 1.60 -1.46
C SER A 105 -17.19 1.62 -0.52
N ALA A 106 -17.41 2.09 0.71
CA ALA A 106 -16.35 2.13 1.74
C ALA A 106 -15.84 0.72 2.09
N VAL A 107 -16.74 -0.27 2.02
CA VAL A 107 -16.45 -1.70 2.16
C VAL A 107 -17.32 -2.49 1.20
N TRP A 108 -16.76 -3.52 0.60
CA TRP A 108 -17.50 -4.50 -0.21
C TRP A 108 -16.92 -5.90 -0.02
N ASN A 109 -17.67 -6.92 -0.45
CA ASN A 109 -17.16 -8.27 -0.50
C ASN A 109 -16.29 -8.45 -1.75
N CYS A 110 -15.04 -8.87 -1.57
CA CYS A 110 -14.03 -8.88 -2.63
C CYS A 110 -14.31 -9.86 -3.79
N GLY A 111 -15.32 -10.75 -3.68
CA GLY A 111 -15.86 -11.56 -4.78
C GLY A 111 -14.95 -12.61 -5.44
N GLU A 112 -13.63 -12.53 -5.27
CA GLU A 112 -12.64 -13.39 -5.94
C GLU A 112 -12.49 -14.77 -5.28
N MET A 113 -12.86 -14.91 -4.00
CA MET A 113 -12.66 -16.15 -3.21
C MET A 113 -13.96 -16.67 -2.55
N ALA A 114 -14.93 -15.80 -2.29
CA ALA A 114 -16.24 -16.17 -1.77
C ALA A 114 -17.23 -16.34 -2.94
N LYS A 115 -17.43 -17.58 -3.39
CA LYS A 115 -18.56 -17.88 -4.29
C LYS A 115 -19.84 -17.51 -3.56
N SER A 116 -20.51 -16.47 -4.06
CA SER A 116 -21.83 -15.98 -3.65
C SER A 116 -21.93 -15.58 -2.18
N ASP A 117 -22.26 -14.32 -1.90
CA ASP A 117 -22.93 -14.01 -0.64
C ASP A 117 -24.39 -14.49 -0.77
N PRO A 118 -24.77 -15.64 -0.18
CA PRO A 118 -26.14 -16.15 -0.31
C PRO A 118 -27.17 -15.20 0.35
N ASP A 119 -26.72 -14.31 1.23
CA ASP A 119 -27.58 -13.39 1.96
C ASP A 119 -27.75 -12.04 1.24
N GLY A 120 -26.97 -11.76 0.19
CA GLY A 120 -27.03 -10.52 -0.61
C GLY A 120 -26.87 -9.22 0.19
N LYS A 121 -26.13 -9.26 1.31
CA LYS A 121 -25.97 -8.16 2.25
C LYS A 121 -24.88 -7.18 1.84
N GLU A 122 -23.86 -7.64 1.14
CA GLU A 122 -22.79 -6.78 0.61
C GLU A 122 -22.82 -6.68 -0.91
N GLU A 123 -22.41 -5.50 -1.40
CA GLU A 123 -21.97 -5.36 -2.78
C GLU A 123 -20.78 -6.31 -3.04
N VAL A 124 -20.77 -6.98 -4.18
CA VAL A 124 -19.71 -7.93 -4.57
C VAL A 124 -18.92 -7.34 -5.73
N GLY A 125 -17.60 -7.30 -5.60
CA GLY A 125 -16.70 -6.82 -6.65
C GLY A 125 -15.25 -7.19 -6.37
N SER A 126 -14.43 -7.36 -7.41
CA SER A 126 -13.00 -7.60 -7.27
C SER A 126 -12.29 -6.47 -6.49
N PRO A 127 -11.07 -6.66 -5.97
CA PRO A 127 -10.34 -5.58 -5.30
C PRO A 127 -10.12 -4.35 -6.19
N CYS A 128 -9.72 -4.56 -7.45
CA CYS A 128 -9.59 -3.50 -8.44
C CYS A 128 -10.71 -3.55 -9.48
N GLY A 129 -11.05 -2.40 -10.08
CA GLY A 129 -12.11 -2.28 -11.07
C GLY A 129 -11.76 -2.94 -12.41
N THR A 130 -12.79 -3.42 -13.10
CA THR A 130 -12.66 -4.04 -14.43
C THR A 130 -11.94 -3.11 -15.41
N GLY A 131 -10.91 -3.62 -16.08
CA GLY A 131 -10.10 -2.85 -17.03
C GLY A 131 -9.13 -1.85 -16.39
N SER A 132 -9.06 -1.77 -15.06
CA SER A 132 -8.06 -0.96 -14.35
C SER A 132 -6.76 -1.75 -14.13
N SER A 133 -5.64 -1.04 -13.94
CA SER A 133 -4.39 -1.69 -13.52
C SER A 133 -4.56 -2.32 -12.13
N SER A 134 -4.06 -3.54 -11.96
CA SER A 134 -4.11 -4.29 -10.70
C SER A 134 -2.77 -4.98 -10.45
N GLN A 135 -2.25 -4.89 -9.22
CA GLN A 135 -1.09 -5.64 -8.79
C GLN A 135 -1.16 -5.89 -7.28
N ILE A 136 -0.77 -7.09 -6.82
CA ILE A 136 -0.58 -7.33 -5.39
C ILE A 136 0.75 -6.69 -4.98
N ILE A 137 0.73 -5.84 -3.96
CA ILE A 137 1.92 -5.15 -3.45
C ILE A 137 2.37 -5.64 -2.07
N TYR A 138 1.48 -6.34 -1.35
CA TYR A 138 1.80 -6.93 -0.05
C TYR A 138 0.85 -8.08 0.27
N ALA A 139 1.36 -9.09 0.98
CA ALA A 139 0.59 -10.18 1.53
C ALA A 139 1.06 -10.47 2.95
N TRP A 140 0.12 -10.74 3.85
CA TRP A 140 0.37 -11.09 5.24
C TRP A 140 -0.43 -12.32 5.63
N ALA A 141 0.19 -13.23 6.38
CA ALA A 141 -0.45 -14.39 6.96
C ALA A 141 0.27 -14.80 8.26
N ARG A 142 -0.46 -15.51 9.15
CA ARG A 142 0.11 -16.21 10.32
C ARG A 142 1.04 -15.38 11.20
N ASP A 143 0.57 -14.21 11.64
CA ASP A 143 1.32 -13.34 12.57
C ASP A 143 2.71 -12.97 12.04
N ALA A 144 2.86 -12.88 10.71
CA ALA A 144 4.10 -12.46 10.09
C ALA A 144 4.53 -11.07 10.62
N PRO A 145 5.84 -10.86 10.88
CA PRO A 145 6.34 -9.60 11.39
C PRO A 145 6.21 -8.49 10.33
N LYS A 146 6.51 -7.25 10.75
CA LYS A 146 6.68 -6.14 9.80
C LYS A 146 7.66 -6.50 8.70
N LEU A 147 7.36 -6.05 7.48
CA LEU A 147 8.21 -6.18 6.31
C LEU A 147 8.82 -4.83 5.98
N GLU A 148 10.14 -4.74 6.07
CA GLU A 148 10.92 -3.63 5.50
C GLU A 148 11.48 -4.10 4.16
N LEU A 149 11.25 -3.33 3.10
CA LEU A 149 11.82 -3.64 1.80
C LEU A 149 13.33 -3.33 1.83
N PRO A 150 14.15 -4.03 1.01
CA PRO A 150 15.56 -3.73 0.90
C PRO A 150 15.81 -2.26 0.56
N GLU A 151 17.00 -1.77 0.89
CA GLU A 151 17.39 -0.40 0.56
C GLU A 151 17.21 -0.13 -0.94
N SER A 152 16.71 1.06 -1.26
CA SER A 152 16.40 1.49 -2.64
C SER A 152 15.29 0.69 -3.35
N VAL A 153 14.53 -0.16 -2.64
CA VAL A 153 13.36 -0.86 -3.17
C VAL A 153 12.08 -0.26 -2.61
N GLY A 154 11.11 0.01 -3.48
CA GLY A 154 9.79 0.47 -3.07
C GLY A 154 8.77 0.51 -4.20
N PHE A 155 7.49 0.42 -3.86
CA PHE A 155 6.40 0.53 -4.82
C PHE A 155 6.06 2.00 -5.07
N LYS A 156 6.28 2.49 -6.31
CA LYS A 156 5.91 3.85 -6.69
C LYS A 156 4.39 3.98 -6.80
N VAL A 157 3.80 4.93 -6.09
CA VAL A 157 2.35 5.20 -6.09
C VAL A 157 2.07 6.70 -6.26
N GLY A 158 0.85 7.06 -6.67
CA GLY A 158 0.45 8.46 -6.88
C GLY A 158 1.03 9.07 -8.16
N LYS A 159 0.84 10.38 -8.36
CA LYS A 159 1.24 11.17 -9.53
C LYS A 159 1.10 10.44 -10.87
N ASP A 160 2.19 9.95 -11.45
CA ASP A 160 2.30 9.31 -12.76
C ASP A 160 2.29 7.77 -12.68
N SER A 161 2.31 7.18 -11.47
CA SER A 161 2.18 5.74 -11.28
C SER A 161 0.80 5.23 -11.68
N PRO A 162 0.65 4.04 -12.27
CA PRO A 162 -0.66 3.42 -12.50
C PRO A 162 -1.41 3.13 -11.19
N ILE A 163 -0.72 3.06 -10.05
CA ILE A 163 -1.33 2.83 -8.73
C ILE A 163 -1.88 4.16 -8.20
N LYS A 164 -3.21 4.34 -8.31
CA LYS A 164 -3.96 5.51 -7.79
C LYS A 164 -4.71 5.21 -6.51
N TYR A 165 -4.99 3.94 -6.26
CA TYR A 165 -5.66 3.45 -5.06
C TYR A 165 -4.87 2.29 -4.48
N ILE A 166 -4.91 2.16 -3.15
CA ILE A 166 -4.51 0.95 -2.46
C ILE A 166 -5.79 0.32 -1.91
N VAL A 167 -6.01 -0.96 -2.17
CA VAL A 167 -7.17 -1.70 -1.68
C VAL A 167 -6.68 -2.76 -0.71
N LEU A 168 -7.17 -2.71 0.52
CA LEU A 168 -6.91 -3.70 1.54
C LEU A 168 -8.01 -4.75 1.48
N GLN A 169 -7.61 -6.01 1.26
CA GLN A 169 -8.45 -7.17 1.43
C GLN A 169 -8.09 -7.84 2.75
N VAL A 170 -9.09 -8.12 3.59
CA VAL A 170 -8.95 -8.92 4.80
C VAL A 170 -9.86 -10.13 4.67
N HIS A 171 -9.26 -11.30 4.87
CA HIS A 171 -9.99 -12.54 5.06
C HIS A 171 -10.15 -12.78 6.57
N TYR A 172 -11.40 -12.75 7.03
CA TYR A 172 -11.80 -12.95 8.43
C TYR A 172 -12.05 -14.42 8.77
#